data_AF-A0A925VGX7-F1
#
_entry.id   AF-A0A925VGX7-F1
#
_cell.length_a   1.000
_cell.length_b   1.000
_cell.length_c   1.000
_cell.angle_alpha   90.00
_cell.angle_beta   90.00
_cell.angle_gamma   90.00
#
_symmetry.space_group_name_H-M   'P 1'
#
loop_
_entity.id
_entity.type
_entity.pdbx_description
1 polymer ?
#
loop_
_entity_poly.entity_id
_entity_poly.type
_entity_poly.pdbx_seq_one_letter_code
_entity_poly.pdbx_strand_id
1 'polypeptide(L)' 'ADPSHGTGKWYLVPPLALAALAAGADGLIVEVHPDPDRARSDGAQSLNFANFAALMPRIAAVAAALGRAVR' A
#
# COMPACT_ATOMS: atom_id res chain seq x y z
N ALA A 1 -1.55 -6.99 6.54
CA ALA A 1 -2.69 -6.05 6.59
C ALA A 1 -3.11 -5.68 5.18
N ASP A 2 -4.41 -5.45 4.96
CA ASP A 2 -4.99 -5.06 3.68
C ASP A 2 -5.52 -3.61 3.75
N PRO A 3 -4.68 -2.60 3.48
CA PRO A 3 -5.12 -1.20 3.47
C PRO A 3 -6.04 -0.85 2.28
N SER A 4 -6.04 -1.63 1.19
CA SER A 4 -6.92 -1.42 0.04
C SER A 4 -8.37 -1.67 0.46
N HIS A 5 -8.71 -2.90 0.82
CA HIS A 5 -10.06 -3.25 1.28
C HIS A 5 -10.42 -2.60 2.61
N GLY A 6 -9.42 -2.36 3.48
CA GLY A 6 -9.62 -1.71 4.77
C GLY A 6 -10.14 -0.27 4.67
N THR A 7 -9.95 0.40 3.53
CA THR A 7 -10.38 1.80 3.35
C THR A 7 -11.31 2.03 2.17
N GLY A 8 -11.24 1.19 1.14
CA GLY A 8 -11.97 1.39 -0.12
C GLY A 8 -11.50 2.63 -0.91
N LYS A 9 -10.38 3.27 -0.53
CA LYS A 9 -9.96 4.58 -1.05
C LYS A 9 -8.46 4.62 -1.27
N TRP A 10 -8.04 4.67 -2.53
CA TRP A 10 -6.63 4.59 -2.93
C TRP A 10 -5.73 5.60 -2.21
N TYR A 11 -6.21 6.82 -1.94
CA TYR A 11 -5.40 7.86 -1.30
C TYR A 11 -5.15 7.60 0.20
N LEU A 12 -5.93 6.72 0.83
CA LEU A 12 -5.71 6.26 2.21
C LEU A 12 -4.80 5.03 2.28
N VAL A 13 -4.56 4.33 1.16
CA VAL A 13 -3.72 3.13 1.13
C VAL A 13 -2.28 3.42 1.58
N PRO A 14 -1.56 4.46 1.06
CA PRO A 14 -0.21 4.75 1.50
C PRO A 14 -0.06 5.05 3.00
N PRO A 15 -0.82 5.97 3.63
CA PRO A 15 -0.67 6.23 5.05
C PRO A 15 -1.03 5.03 5.92
N LEU A 16 -2.06 4.25 5.57
CA LEU A 16 -2.41 3.05 6.35
C LEU A 16 -1.41 1.91 6.17
N ALA A 17 -0.82 1.74 4.99
CA ALA A 17 0.25 0.77 4.78
C ALA A 17 1.44 1.04 5.73
N LEU A 18 1.86 2.30 5.82
CA LEU A 18 2.95 2.70 6.73
C LEU A 18 2.55 2.54 8.20
N ALA A 19 1.32 2.92 8.56
CA ALA A 19 0.81 2.75 9.92
C ALA A 19 0.73 1.27 10.33
N ALA A 20 0.25 0.40 9.44
CA ALA A 20 0.17 -1.03 9.70
C ALA A 20 1.56 -1.65 9.90
N LEU A 21 2.53 -1.27 9.07
CA LEU A 21 3.92 -1.71 9.22
C LEU A 21 4.52 -1.21 10.56
N ALA A 22 4.33 0.07 10.89
CA ALA A 22 4.77 0.65 12.17
C ALA A 22 4.10 0.00 13.38
N ALA A 23 2.85 -0.43 13.26
CA ALA A 23 2.13 -1.17 14.28
C ALA A 23 2.60 -2.63 14.42
N GLY A 24 3.50 -3.11 13.55
CA GLY A 24 4.10 -4.44 13.63
C GLY A 24 3.54 -5.47 12.65
N ALA A 25 2.77 -5.06 11.64
CA ALA A 25 2.33 -5.98 10.59
C ALA A 25 3.53 -6.60 9.85
N ASP A 26 3.52 -7.92 9.66
CA ASP A 26 4.60 -8.64 8.97
C ASP A 26 4.55 -8.52 7.45
N GLY A 27 3.38 -8.14 6.91
CA GLY A 27 3.18 -8.01 5.48
C GLY A 27 2.00 -7.11 5.13
N LEU A 28 1.99 -6.66 3.89
CA LEU A 28 0.95 -5.83 3.30
C LEU A 28 0.42 -6.53 2.04
N ILE A 29 -0.89 -6.48 1.84
CA ILE A 29 -1.53 -6.79 0.56
C ILE A 29 -2.10 -5.49 0.01
N VAL A 30 -1.68 -5.11 -1.19
CA VAL A 30 -2.04 -3.83 -1.82
C VAL A 30 -2.52 -4.13 -3.23
N GLU A 31 -3.70 -3.64 -3.57
CA GLU A 31 -4.22 -3.75 -4.93
C GLU A 31 -3.62 -2.69 -5.84
N VAL A 32 -3.23 -3.12 -7.04
CA VAL A 32 -2.59 -2.27 -8.05
C VAL A 32 -3.21 -2.58 -9.41
N HIS A 33 -3.57 -1.53 -10.14
CA HIS A 33 -4.08 -1.63 -11.50
C HIS A 33 -3.44 -0.54 -12.38
N PRO A 34 -3.05 -0.81 -13.63
CA PRO A 34 -2.43 0.20 -14.50
C PRO A 34 -3.33 1.41 -14.76
N ASP A 35 -4.65 1.19 -14.81
CA ASP A 35 -5.68 2.22 -15.02
C ASP A 35 -6.89 1.97 -14.09
N PRO A 36 -6.83 2.41 -12.82
CA PRO A 36 -7.85 2.08 -11.81
C PRO A 36 -9.27 2.51 -12.21
N ASP A 37 -9.42 3.59 -12.97
CA ASP A 37 -10.72 4.09 -13.43
C ASP A 37 -11.43 3.13 -14.41
N ARG A 38 -10.68 2.20 -15.01
CA ARG A 38 -11.19 1.15 -15.91
C ARG A 38 -11.13 -0.26 -15.32
N ALA A 39 -10.80 -0.39 -14.04
CA ALA A 39 -10.77 -1.69 -13.39
C ALA A 39 -12.18 -2.31 -13.34
N ARG A 40 -12.28 -3.62 -13.59
CA ARG A 40 -13.58 -4.34 -13.52
C ARG A 40 -14.08 -4.57 -12.09
N SER A 41 -13.17 -4.49 -11.13
CA SER A 41 -13.42 -4.59 -9.70
C SER A 41 -12.46 -3.63 -9.00
N ASP A 42 -12.90 -3.05 -7.89
CA ASP A 42 -12.03 -2.42 -6.89
C ASP A 42 -11.09 -1.30 -7.39
N GLY A 43 -11.51 -0.60 -8.46
CA GLY A 43 -10.76 0.55 -9.00
C GLY A 43 -10.54 1.68 -7.99
N ALA A 44 -11.55 1.98 -7.17
CA ALA A 44 -11.49 3.08 -6.19
C ALA A 44 -10.41 2.90 -5.10
N GLN A 45 -10.02 1.65 -4.80
CA GLN A 45 -9.03 1.29 -3.79
C GLN A 45 -7.69 0.82 -4.36
N SER A 46 -7.61 0.63 -5.68
CA SER A 46 -6.40 0.23 -6.39
C SER A 46 -5.47 1.42 -6.59
N LEU A 47 -4.18 1.22 -6.30
CA LEU A 47 -3.14 2.17 -6.71
C LEU A 47 -2.84 2.01 -8.21
N ASN A 48 -2.44 3.10 -8.86
CA ASN A 48 -1.75 2.99 -10.14
C ASN A 48 -0.25 2.71 -9.95
N PHE A 49 0.47 2.43 -11.03
CA PHE A 49 1.90 2.12 -10.97
C PHE A 49 2.74 3.25 -10.39
N ALA A 50 2.41 4.52 -10.69
CA ALA A 50 3.14 5.67 -10.17
C ALA A 50 3.00 5.77 -8.64
N ASN A 51 1.77 5.62 -8.14
CA ASN A 51 1.47 5.65 -6.70
C ASN A 51 2.13 4.49 -5.97
N PHE A 52 2.10 3.29 -6.56
CA PHE A 52 2.76 2.11 -5.99
C PHE A 52 4.29 2.29 -5.94
N ALA A 53 4.90 2.75 -7.04
CA ALA A 53 6.33 3.04 -7.09
C ALA A 53 6.75 4.10 -6.06
N ALA A 54 5.91 5.12 -5.80
CA ALA A 54 6.16 6.13 -4.78
C ALA A 54 5.98 5.60 -3.34
N LEU A 55 5.16 4.57 -3.13
CA LEU A 55 4.92 3.95 -1.83
C LEU A 55 6.10 3.05 -1.40
N MET A 56 6.66 2.27 -2.32
CA MET A 56 7.73 1.30 -2.01
C MET A 56 8.95 1.85 -1.25
N PRO A 57 9.58 2.99 -1.64
CA PRO A 57 10.71 3.53 -0.89
C PRO A 57 10.32 3.99 0.53
N ARG A 58 9.06 4.40 0.74
CA ARG A 58 8.56 4.78 2.06
C ARG A 58 8.35 3.55 2.95
N ILE A 59 7.83 2.46 2.38
CA ILE A 59 7.74 1.17 3.07
C ILE A 59 9.14 0.69 3.46
N ALA A 60 10.11 0.75 2.55
CA ALA A 60 11.49 0.35 2.82
C ALA A 60 12.11 1.17 3.96
N ALA A 61 11.90 2.49 3.97
CA ALA A 61 12.40 3.36 5.03
C ALA A 61 11.80 3.03 6.41
N VAL A 62 10.49 2.79 6.49
CA VAL A 62 9.83 2.41 7.75
C VAL A 62 10.26 1.01 8.18
N ALA A 63 10.35 0.04 7.28
CA ALA A 63 10.84 -1.29 7.59
C ALA A 63 12.26 -1.25 8.18
N ALA A 64 13.16 -0.49 7.55
CA ALA A 64 14.54 -0.32 8.03
C ALA A 64 14.59 0.31 9.43
N ALA A 65 13.75 1.33 9.70
CA ALA A 65 13.65 1.95 11.02
C ALA A 65 13.15 0.98 12.11
N LEU A 66 12.41 -0.06 11.72
CA LEU A 66 11.94 -1.14 12.60
C LEU A 66 12.92 -2.31 12.70
N GLY A 67 14.11 -2.22 12.09
CA GLY A 67 15.08 -3.33 12.03
C GLY A 67 14.63 -4.49 11.14
N ARG A 68 13.72 -4.23 10.19
CA ARG A 68 13.17 -5.22 9.25
C ARG A 68 13.62 -4.90 7.82
N ALA A 69 13.52 -5.89 6.94
CA ALA A 69 13.77 -5.73 5.51
C ALA A 69 12.51 -6.04 4.71
N VAL A 70 12.28 -5.26 3.65
CA VAL A 70 11.28 -5.57 2.62
C VAL A 70 11.91 -6.59 1.66
N ARG A 71 11.17 -7.63 1.31
CA ARG A 71 11.61 -8.69 0.39
C ARG A 71 10.83 -8.64 -0.90
#